data_AF-A0A5E4HX15-F1
#
_entry.id   AF-A0A5E4HX15-F1
#
_cell.length_a   1.000
_cell.length_b   1.000
_cell.length_c   1.000
_cell.angle_alpha   90.00
_cell.angle_beta   90.00
_cell.angle_gamma   90.00
#
_symmetry.space_group_name_H-M   'P 1'
#
loop_
_entity.id
_entity.type
_entity.pdbx_description
1 polymer ?
#
loop_
_entity_poly.entity_id
_entity_poly.type
_entity_poly.pdbx_seq_one_letter_code
_entity_poly.pdbx_strand_id
1 'polypeptide(L)'
;MASIVGLVDSIKVTVLALAPSISVSLIVLGAIVYGVAHTQPAENRGRWQTLAMGMMIGGIIIAAIWGAADAIFKTSATLLT
;
A
#
# COMPACT_ATOMS: atom_id res chain seq x y z
N MET A 1 -22.49 16.88 12.76
CA MET A 1 -22.50 15.40 12.63
C MET A 1 -22.47 14.96 11.17
N ALA A 2 -23.40 15.44 10.32
CA ALA A 2 -23.42 15.14 8.88
C ALA A 2 -22.11 15.51 8.12
N SER A 3 -21.44 16.61 8.49
CA SER A 3 -20.19 17.02 7.84
C SER A 3 -18.98 16.13 8.17
N ILE A 4 -18.89 15.61 9.40
CA ILE A 4 -17.80 14.73 9.83
C ILE A 4 -17.94 13.36 9.17
N VAL A 5 -19.17 12.83 9.10
CA VAL A 5 -19.46 11.57 8.40
C VAL A 5 -19.14 11.70 6.90
N GLY A 6 -19.51 12.82 6.26
CA GLY A 6 -19.16 13.07 4.85
C GLY A 6 -17.65 13.21 4.58
N LEU A 7 -16.90 13.80 5.51
CA LEU A 7 -15.43 13.87 5.42
C LEU A 7 -14.80 12.48 5.52
N VAL A 8 -15.21 11.67 6.50
CA VAL A 8 -14.71 10.31 6.71
C VAL A 8 -14.99 9.42 5.50
N ASP A 9 -16.17 9.55 4.90
CA ASP A 9 -16.54 8.78 3.72
C ASP A 9 -15.74 9.21 2.48
N SER A 10 -15.47 10.51 2.32
CA SER A 10 -14.63 11.02 1.23
C SER A 10 -13.16 10.55 1.34
N ILE A 11 -12.61 10.54 2.56
CA ILE A 11 -11.27 10.00 2.83
C ILE A 11 -11.24 8.50 2.52
N LYS A 12 -12.26 7.75 2.96
CA LYS A 12 -12.37 6.31 2.65
C LYS A 12 -12.40 6.05 1.17
N VAL A 13 -13.25 6.73 0.40
CA VAL A 13 -13.36 6.51 -1.06
C VAL A 13 -12.02 6.76 -1.74
N THR A 14 -11.30 7.81 -1.34
CA THR A 14 -9.98 8.14 -1.87
C THR A 14 -8.95 7.06 -1.54
N VAL A 15 -8.89 6.61 -0.28
CA VAL A 15 -7.95 5.58 0.18
C VAL A 15 -8.27 4.22 -0.44
N LEU A 16 -9.54 3.84 -0.54
CA LEU A 16 -9.98 2.58 -1.14
C LEU A 16 -9.71 2.51 -2.64
N ALA A 17 -9.76 3.64 -3.35
CA ALA A 17 -9.48 3.68 -4.79
C ALA A 17 -7.97 3.61 -5.10
N LEU A 18 -7.13 4.25 -4.29
CA LEU A 18 -5.70 4.42 -4.59
C LEU A 18 -4.81 3.38 -3.91
N ALA A 19 -5.12 2.95 -2.70
CA ALA A 19 -4.22 2.07 -1.95
C ALA A 19 -4.01 0.68 -2.59
N PRO A 20 -5.03 0.01 -3.15
CA PRO A 20 -4.83 -1.30 -3.80
C PRO A 20 -3.94 -1.21 -5.04
N SER A 21 -4.14 -0.19 -5.88
CA SER A 21 -3.37 -0.01 -7.11
C SER A 21 -1.91 0.34 -6.82
N ILE A 22 -1.65 1.20 -5.84
CA ILE A 22 -0.28 1.55 -5.39
C ILE A 22 0.41 0.34 -4.77
N SER A 23 -0.27 -0.40 -3.89
CA SER A 23 0.29 -1.60 -3.24
C SER A 23 0.69 -2.67 -4.27
N VAL A 24 -0.21 -3.03 -5.18
CA VAL A 24 0.06 -4.02 -6.22
C VAL A 24 1.19 -3.54 -7.13
N SER A 25 1.18 -2.27 -7.54
CA SER A 25 2.24 -1.71 -8.39
C SER A 25 3.61 -1.80 -7.71
N LEU A 26 3.71 -1.47 -6.43
CA LEU A 26 4.96 -1.55 -5.68
C LEU A 26 5.46 -3.00 -5.51
N ILE A 27 4.56 -3.94 -5.27
CA ILE A 27 4.92 -5.37 -5.14
C ILE A 27 5.42 -5.91 -6.49
N VAL A 28 4.69 -5.64 -7.57
CA VAL A 28 5.05 -6.11 -8.92
C VAL A 28 6.36 -5.48 -9.38
N LEU A 29 6.51 -4.16 -9.22
CA LEU A 29 7.75 -3.47 -9.55
C LEU A 29 8.91 -3.95 -8.68
N GLY A 30 8.68 -4.19 -7.38
CA GLY A 30 9.68 -4.78 -6.49
C GLY A 30 10.16 -6.15 -6.96
N ALA A 31 9.25 -7.03 -7.39
CA ALA A 31 9.59 -8.34 -7.95
C ALA A 31 10.39 -8.21 -9.25
N ILE A 32 10.01 -7.29 -10.14
CA ILE A 32 10.75 -7.02 -11.39
C ILE A 32 12.16 -6.52 -11.07
N VAL A 33 12.29 -5.53 -10.19
CA VAL A 33 13.59 -4.96 -9.79
C VAL A 33 14.47 -6.03 -9.13
N TYR A 34 13.89 -6.95 -8.35
CA TYR A 34 14.63 -8.07 -7.77
C TYR A 34 15.17 -9.02 -8.86
N GLY A 35 14.36 -9.32 -9.87
CA GLY A 35 14.79 -10.10 -11.04
C GLY A 35 15.92 -9.42 -11.80
N VAL A 36 15.76 -8.12 -12.10
CA VAL A 36 16.79 -7.31 -12.79
C VAL A 36 18.08 -7.19 -11.96
N ALA A 37 18.01 -7.20 -10.64
CA ALA A 37 19.20 -7.16 -9.79
C ALA A 37 20.17 -8.33 -10.08
N HIS A 38 19.66 -9.49 -10.53
CA HIS A 38 20.49 -10.64 -10.87
C HIS A 38 21.33 -10.43 -12.13
N THR A 39 20.90 -9.55 -13.03
CA THR A 39 21.66 -9.20 -14.25
C THR A 39 22.71 -8.12 -14.00
N GLN A 40 22.76 -7.55 -12.80
CA GLN A 40 23.71 -6.50 -12.44
C GLN A 40 25.04 -7.10 -11.93
N PRO A 41 26.17 -6.37 -12.10
CA PRO A 41 27.46 -6.73 -11.51
C PRO A 41 27.36 -6.90 -10.00
N ALA A 42 28.23 -7.75 -9.42
CA ALA A 42 28.21 -8.08 -7.99
C ALA A 42 28.28 -6.83 -7.08
N GLU A 43 29.04 -5.82 -7.50
CA GLU A 43 29.20 -4.53 -6.81
C GLU A 43 27.87 -3.77 -6.63
N ASN A 44 26.97 -3.88 -7.61
CA ASN A 44 25.70 -3.15 -7.60
C ASN A 44 24.49 -4.01 -7.25
N ARG A 45 24.59 -5.34 -7.38
CA ARG A 45 23.50 -6.29 -7.13
C ARG A 45 22.83 -6.10 -5.77
N GLY A 46 23.62 -5.94 -4.71
CA GLY A 46 23.10 -5.76 -3.35
C GLY A 46 22.21 -4.51 -3.21
N ARG A 47 22.59 -3.41 -3.85
CA ARG A 47 21.81 -2.15 -3.83
C ARG A 47 20.45 -2.33 -4.50
N TRP A 48 20.40 -3.02 -5.63
CA TRP A 48 19.15 -3.29 -6.36
C TRP A 48 18.25 -4.28 -5.63
N GLN A 49 18.81 -5.29 -4.96
CA GLN A 49 18.07 -6.20 -4.10
C GLN A 49 17.44 -5.47 -2.90
N THR A 50 18.20 -4.58 -2.25
CA THR A 50 17.68 -3.77 -1.14
C THR A 50 16.57 -2.83 -1.60
N LEU A 51 16.72 -2.20 -2.76
CA LEU A 51 15.65 -1.37 -3.36
C LEU A 51 14.38 -2.18 -3.61
N ALA A 52 14.51 -3.35 -4.25
CA ALA A 52 13.41 -4.26 -4.51
C ALA A 52 12.69 -4.69 -3.22
N MET A 53 13.45 -5.03 -2.18
CA MET A 53 12.89 -5.37 -0.86
C MET A 53 12.14 -4.18 -0.25
N GLY A 54 12.68 -2.97 -0.35
CA GLY A 54 12.01 -1.75 0.12
C GLY A 54 10.67 -1.52 -0.61
N MET A 55 10.62 -1.77 -1.91
CA MET A 55 9.38 -1.66 -2.71
C MET A 55 8.35 -2.72 -2.30
N MET A 56 8.77 -3.98 -2.13
CA MET A 56 7.87 -5.04 -1.68
C MET A 56 7.31 -4.77 -0.28
N ILE A 57 8.17 -4.43 0.69
CA ILE A 57 7.76 -4.13 2.06
C ILE A 57 6.85 -2.90 2.09
N GLY A 58 7.18 -1.84 1.34
CA GLY A 58 6.34 -0.64 1.22
C GLY A 58 4.94 -0.97 0.67
N GLY A 59 4.86 -1.82 -0.36
CA GLY A 59 3.58 -2.29 -0.90
C GLY A 59 2.74 -3.07 0.12
N ILE A 60 3.37 -3.94 0.93
CA ILE A 60 2.71 -4.69 2.00
C ILE A 60 2.19 -3.77 3.10
N ILE A 61 2.97 -2.76 3.51
CA ILE A 61 2.55 -1.78 4.53
C ILE A 61 1.32 -1.01 4.06
N ILE A 62 1.29 -0.56 2.80
CA ILE A 62 0.14 0.15 2.23
C ILE A 62 -1.12 -0.74 2.21
N ALA A 63 -0.96 -2.03 1.87
CA ALA A 63 -2.07 -2.98 1.93
C ALA A 63 -2.61 -3.16 3.35
N ALA A 64 -1.73 -3.23 4.35
CA ALA A 64 -2.12 -3.34 5.75
C ALA A 64 -2.86 -2.11 6.26
N ILE A 65 -2.39 -0.90 5.91
CA ILE A 65 -3.05 0.37 6.26
C ILE A 65 -4.44 0.44 5.63
N TRP A 66 -4.57 0.03 4.36
CA TRP A 66 -5.85 -0.05 3.68
C TRP A 66 -6.83 -1.00 4.38
N GLY A 67 -6.38 -2.22 4.71
CA GLY A 67 -7.21 -3.19 5.43
C GLY A 67 -7.66 -2.68 6.81
N ALA A 68 -6.76 -2.00 7.54
CA ALA A 68 -7.08 -1.38 8.82
C ALA A 68 -8.10 -0.23 8.67
N ALA A 69 -7.97 0.60 7.63
CA ALA A 69 -8.89 1.71 7.37
C ALA A 69 -10.32 1.22 7.08
N ASP A 70 -10.46 0.15 6.30
CA ASP A 70 -11.78 -0.46 6.03
C ASP A 70 -12.41 -1.04 7.31
N ALA A 71 -11.63 -1.70 8.16
CA ALA A 71 -12.08 -2.24 9.44
C ALA A 71 -12.53 -1.13 10.42
N ILE A 72 -11.78 -0.04 10.51
CA ILE A 72 -12.14 1.13 11.35
C ILE A 72 -13.46 1.71 10.85
N PHE A 73 -13.62 1.92 9.54
CA PHE A 73 -14.86 2.46 8.99
C PHE A 73 -16.07 1.59 9.32
N LYS A 74 -15.98 0.27 9.12
CA LYS A 74 -17.06 -0.67 9.43
C LYS A 74 -17.46 -0.62 10.91
N THR A 75 -16.47 -0.48 11.79
CA THR A 75 -16.70 -0.35 13.23
C THR A 75 -17.36 0.98 13.57
N SER A 76 -16.87 2.08 13.01
CA SER A 76 -17.45 3.42 13.24
C SER A 76 -18.87 3.55 12.69
N ALA A 77 -19.16 2.98 11.52
CA ALA A 77 -20.50 3.00 10.95
C ALA A 77 -21.52 2.29 11.86
N THR A 78 -21.15 1.14 12.43
CA THR A 78 -21.99 0.39 13.37
C THR A 78 -22.26 1.15 14.67
N LEU A 79 -21.30 1.95 15.14
CA LEU A 79 -21.44 2.75 16.37
C LEU A 79 -22.23 4.05 16.18
N LEU A 80 -22.39 4.51 14.94
CA LEU A 80 -23.05 5.77 14.59
C LEU A 80 -24.51 5.59 14.12
N THR A 81 -24.96 4.34 13.96
CA THR A 81 -26.35 3.94 13.70
C THR A 81 -27.05 3.51 14.97
#